data_AF-A0A2V8NGD7-F1
#
_entry.id   AF-A0A2V8NGD7-F1
#
_cell.length_a   1.000
_cell.length_b   1.000
_cell.length_c   1.000
_cell.angle_alpha   90.00
_cell.angle_beta   90.00
_cell.angle_gamma   90.00
#
_symmetry.space_group_name_H-M   'P 1'
#
loop_
_entity.id
_entity.type
_entity.pdbx_description
1 polymer ?
#
loop_
_entity_poly.entity_id
_entity_poly.type
_entity_poly.pdbx_seq_one_letter_code
_entity_poly.pdbx_strand_id
1 'polypeptide(L)'
;MSELFPTLPNLFKGVVRITTTSGVSAVGLRLRYNERGEYLITTTPLTVENSSVISTEMIFPHLADGGGFTTQFILFSGTAAQFSSGNLLFYSPNGQLLDLPLQ
;
A
#
# COMPACT_ATOMS: atom_id res chain seq x y z
N MET A 1 8.59 -0.09 17.96
CA MET A 1 8.32 -1.17 16.98
C MET A 1 9.14 -2.42 17.27
N SER A 2 10.41 -2.29 17.68
CA SER A 2 11.24 -3.38 18.21
C SER A 2 10.62 -4.12 19.39
N GLU A 3 9.85 -3.46 20.26
CA GLU A 3 9.15 -4.14 21.36
C GLU A 3 8.04 -5.08 20.88
N LEU A 4 7.33 -4.73 19.79
CA LEU A 4 6.25 -5.55 19.24
C LEU A 4 6.78 -6.61 18.27
N PHE A 5 7.87 -6.31 17.57
CA PHE A 5 8.46 -7.17 16.54
C PHE A 5 10.00 -7.18 16.63
N PRO A 6 10.58 -7.80 17.67
CA PRO A 6 12.01 -7.69 17.97
C PRO A 6 12.91 -8.36 16.94
N THR A 7 12.38 -9.28 16.13
CA THR A 7 13.13 -10.06 15.14
C THR A 7 13.00 -9.51 13.72
N LEU A 8 12.19 -8.48 13.49
CA LEU A 8 12.05 -7.92 12.16
C LEU A 8 13.29 -7.09 11.79
N PRO A 9 13.83 -7.25 10.58
CA PRO A 9 14.94 -6.44 10.11
C PRO A 9 14.51 -4.97 9.98
N ASN A 10 15.49 -4.06 10.06
CA ASN A 10 15.26 -2.67 9.72
C ASN A 10 14.71 -2.56 8.29
N LEU A 11 13.75 -1.64 8.08
CA LEU A 11 13.05 -1.43 6.80
C LEU A 11 12.21 -2.64 6.32
N PHE A 12 11.69 -3.45 7.24
CA PHE A 12 10.78 -4.54 6.92
C PHE A 12 9.55 -4.06 6.12
N LYS A 13 9.21 -4.81 5.06
CA LYS A 13 7.96 -4.67 4.30
C LYS A 13 7.20 -6.00 4.39
N GLY A 14 5.94 -5.93 4.81
CA GLY A 14 5.09 -7.10 4.92
C GLY A 14 3.63 -6.75 5.20
N VAL A 15 2.80 -7.79 5.30
CA VAL A 15 1.37 -7.66 5.61
C VAL A 15 1.13 -8.19 7.02
N VAL A 16 0.44 -7.41 7.85
CA VAL A 16 -0.05 -7.87 9.15
C VAL A 16 -1.45 -8.45 8.93
N ARG A 17 -1.63 -9.72 9.28
CA ARG A 17 -2.92 -10.41 9.27
C ARG A 17 -3.43 -10.55 10.70
N ILE A 18 -4.70 -10.21 10.91
CA ILE A 18 -5.38 -10.33 12.20
C ILE A 18 -6.48 -11.37 12.05
N THR A 19 -6.44 -12.41 12.88
CA THR A 19 -7.46 -13.47 12.94
C THR A 19 -8.03 -13.54 14.35
N THR A 20 -9.35 -13.59 14.47
CA THR A 20 -10.05 -13.55 15.75
C THR A 20 -11.33 -14.38 15.68
N THR A 21 -11.72 -14.97 16.81
CA THR A 21 -13.00 -15.68 16.98
C THR A 21 -14.14 -14.77 17.46
N SER A 22 -13.82 -13.51 17.80
CA SER A 22 -14.76 -12.48 18.24
C SER A 22 -14.59 -11.22 17.40
N GLY A 23 -15.61 -10.35 17.33
CA GLY A 23 -15.53 -9.12 16.53
C GLY A 23 -14.32 -8.25 16.91
N VAL A 24 -13.61 -7.74 15.90
CA VAL A 24 -12.47 -6.82 16.06
C VAL A 24 -12.69 -5.58 15.22
N SER A 25 -12.21 -4.44 15.72
CA SER A 25 -12.06 -3.21 14.93
C SER A 25 -10.59 -2.84 14.87
N ALA A 26 -10.13 -2.42 13.70
CA ALA A 26 -8.74 -2.07 13.47
C ALA A 26 -8.65 -0.81 12.58
N VAL A 27 -7.60 -0.02 12.79
CA VAL A 27 -7.23 1.14 11.98
C VAL A 27 -5.80 0.99 11.50
N GLY A 28 -5.59 1.19 10.21
CA GLY A 28 -4.26 1.25 9.61
C GLY A 28 -3.78 2.70 9.62
N LEU A 29 -2.59 2.94 10.15
CA LEU A 29 -2.01 4.28 10.24
C LEU A 29 -0.64 4.30 9.57
N ARG A 30 -0.41 5.30 8.72
CA ARG A 30 0.90 5.62 8.16
C ARG A 30 1.42 6.88 8.84
N LEU A 31 2.62 6.75 9.40
CA LEU A 31 3.30 7.76 10.18
C LEU A 31 4.59 8.17 9.45
N ARG A 32 4.79 9.47 9.22
CA ARG A 32 5.99 10.01 8.56
C ARG A 32 6.36 11.35 9.17
N TYR A 33 7.65 11.68 9.13
CA TYR A 33 8.10 13.05 9.32
C TYR A 33 8.35 13.67 7.94
N ASN A 34 7.93 14.92 7.74
CA ASN A 34 8.32 15.68 6.55
C ASN A 34 9.72 16.30 6.72
N GLU A 35 10.21 16.96 5.67
CA GLU A 35 11.53 17.62 5.67
C GLU A 35 11.64 18.76 6.70
N ARG A 36 10.51 19.32 7.14
CA ARG A 36 10.43 20.33 8.20
C ARG A 36 10.39 19.71 9.62
N GLY A 37 10.47 18.38 9.74
CA GLY A 37 10.42 17.68 11.02
C GLY A 37 9.01 17.58 11.62
N GLU A 38 7.96 17.86 10.86
CA GLU A 38 6.58 17.73 11.33
C GLU A 38 6.09 16.29 11.23
N TYR A 39 5.37 15.86 12.26
CA TYR A 39 4.76 14.54 12.30
C TYR A 39 3.45 14.51 11.52
N LEU A 40 3.39 13.68 10.49
CA LEU A 40 2.24 13.45 9.64
C LEU A 40 1.66 12.07 9.91
N ILE A 41 0.34 12.03 10.07
CA ILE A 41 -0.46 10.82 10.26
C ILE A 41 -1.55 10.75 9.20
N THR A 42 -1.72 9.58 8.60
CA THR A 42 -2.82 9.31 7.66
C THR A 42 -3.35 7.90 7.85
N THR A 43 -4.64 7.71 7.60
CA THR A 43 -5.26 6.39 7.62
C THR A 43 -4.96 5.64 6.33
N THR A 44 -4.62 4.36 6.44
CA THR A 44 -4.53 3.45 5.30
C THR A 44 -5.75 2.53 5.29
N PRO A 45 -6.33 2.21 4.12
CA PRO A 45 -7.46 1.29 4.04
C PRO A 45 -7.07 -0.10 4.57
N LEU A 46 -8.03 -0.78 5.20
CA LEU A 46 -7.89 -2.18 5.60
C LEU A 46 -8.67 -3.06 4.63
N THR A 47 -8.17 -4.27 4.42
CA THR A 47 -8.86 -5.31 3.65
C THR A 47 -9.44 -6.33 4.61
N VAL A 48 -10.75 -6.59 4.50
CA VAL A 48 -11.38 -7.72 5.18
C VAL A 48 -11.06 -8.98 4.38
N GLU A 49 -10.36 -9.90 5.04
CA GLU A 49 -9.94 -11.15 4.41
C GLU A 49 -11.16 -11.99 3.98
N ASN A 50 -11.10 -12.59 2.79
CA ASN A 50 -12.21 -13.34 2.15
C ASN A 50 -13.43 -12.50 1.73
N SER A 51 -13.33 -11.17 1.74
CA SER A 51 -14.30 -10.35 1.01
C SER A 51 -14.21 -10.61 -0.49
N SER A 52 -15.32 -10.40 -1.21
CA SER A 52 -15.37 -10.64 -2.65
C SER A 52 -14.24 -9.90 -3.37
N VAL A 53 -13.52 -10.60 -4.25
CA VAL A 53 -12.41 -10.02 -5.01
C VAL A 53 -12.96 -8.95 -5.96
N ILE A 54 -12.49 -7.72 -5.80
CA ILE A 54 -12.79 -6.64 -6.74
C ILE A 54 -11.80 -6.78 -7.90
N SER A 55 -12.29 -7.19 -9.07
CA SER A 55 -11.50 -7.24 -10.32
C SER A 55 -11.66 -5.98 -11.18
N THR A 56 -12.32 -4.95 -10.65
CA THR A 56 -12.52 -3.68 -11.35
C THR A 56 -11.21 -2.93 -11.50
N GLU A 57 -11.01 -2.34 -12.66
CA GLU A 57 -9.91 -1.42 -12.93
C GLU A 57 -9.87 -0.29 -11.90
N MET A 58 -8.69 -0.04 -11.32
CA MET A 58 -8.46 1.04 -10.37
C MET A 58 -7.68 2.15 -11.05
N ILE A 59 -8.21 3.37 -11.01
CA ILE A 59 -7.58 4.57 -11.58
C ILE A 59 -6.99 5.41 -10.45
N PHE A 60 -5.69 5.69 -10.54
CA PHE A 60 -5.00 6.66 -9.70
C PHE A 60 -4.80 7.94 -10.53
N PRO A 61 -5.50 9.04 -10.21
CA PRO A 61 -5.55 10.21 -11.10
C PRO A 61 -4.22 10.97 -11.19
N HIS A 62 -3.39 10.88 -10.15
CA HIS A 62 -2.10 11.55 -10.09
C HIS A 62 -1.07 10.63 -9.42
N LEU A 63 0.13 10.62 -10.00
CA LEU A 63 1.33 10.02 -9.41
C LEU A 63 2.48 11.01 -9.56
N ALA A 64 3.43 10.97 -8.63
CA ALA A 64 4.64 11.77 -8.70
C ALA A 64 5.81 10.88 -9.15
N ASP A 65 6.54 11.35 -10.16
CA ASP A 65 7.77 10.72 -10.66
C ASP A 65 8.87 11.80 -10.77
N GLY A 66 9.95 11.63 -10.02
CA GLY A 66 11.05 12.59 -9.93
C GLY A 66 10.84 13.74 -8.93
N GLY A 67 11.71 14.77 -9.02
CA GLY A 67 11.62 15.97 -8.18
C GLY A 67 11.81 15.74 -6.67
N GLY A 68 12.46 14.62 -6.28
CA GLY A 68 12.61 14.21 -4.89
C GLY A 68 11.43 13.40 -4.33
N PHE A 69 10.35 13.22 -5.10
CA PHE A 69 9.21 12.41 -4.72
C PHE A 69 9.35 10.97 -5.20
N THR A 70 8.75 10.03 -4.48
CA THR A 70 8.67 8.63 -4.85
C THR A 70 7.24 8.14 -4.68
N THR A 71 6.69 7.53 -5.72
CA THR A 71 5.40 6.82 -5.66
C THR A 71 5.66 5.33 -5.47
N GLN A 72 4.95 4.70 -4.53
CA GLN A 72 5.04 3.26 -4.30
C GLN A 72 3.65 2.64 -4.43
N PHE A 73 3.53 1.64 -5.31
CA PHE A 73 2.35 0.79 -5.41
C PHE A 73 2.58 -0.50 -4.61
N ILE A 74 1.62 -0.85 -3.76
CA ILE A 74 1.69 -2.06 -2.93
C ILE A 74 0.54 -2.96 -3.35
N LEU A 75 0.87 -4.04 -4.06
CA LEU A 75 -0.08 -5.10 -4.40
C LEU A 75 0.05 -6.23 -3.39
N PHE A 76 -1.06 -6.62 -2.77
CA PHE A 76 -1.13 -7.76 -1.87
C PHE A 76 -2.45 -8.51 -2.08
N SER A 77 -2.46 -9.80 -1.74
CA SER A 77 -3.68 -10.60 -1.79
C SER A 77 -4.57 -10.31 -0.58
N GLY A 78 -5.87 -10.11 -0.84
CA GLY A 78 -6.90 -10.02 0.20
C GLY A 78 -7.33 -11.38 0.76
N THR A 79 -6.74 -12.49 0.30
CA THR A 79 -7.08 -13.86 0.71
C THR A 79 -5.84 -14.63 1.10
N ALA A 80 -5.94 -15.40 2.19
CA ALA A 80 -4.85 -16.24 2.69
C ALA A 80 -4.35 -17.24 1.64
N ALA A 81 -3.02 -17.37 1.56
CA ALA A 81 -2.33 -18.28 0.65
C ALA A 81 -2.64 -18.09 -0.85
N GLN A 82 -3.21 -16.95 -1.24
CA GLN A 82 -3.39 -16.59 -2.64
C GLN A 82 -2.37 -15.54 -3.08
N PHE A 83 -1.97 -15.60 -4.34
CA PHE A 83 -1.18 -14.57 -4.99
C PHE A 83 -2.09 -13.61 -5.75
N SER A 84 -1.69 -12.35 -5.83
CA SER A 84 -2.35 -11.34 -6.66
C SER A 84 -1.37 -10.86 -7.73
N SER A 85 -1.89 -10.66 -8.94
CA SER A 85 -1.15 -10.16 -10.09
C SER A 85 -2.02 -9.22 -10.90
N GLY A 86 -1.41 -8.27 -11.59
CA GLY A 86 -2.11 -7.34 -12.47
C GLY A 86 -1.15 -6.57 -13.35
N ASN A 87 -1.71 -5.76 -14.25
CA ASN A 87 -0.95 -4.84 -15.09
C ASN A 87 -1.06 -3.43 -14.49
N LEU A 88 0.06 -2.71 -14.47
CA LEU A 88 0.08 -1.28 -14.16
C LEU A 88 0.38 -0.54 -15.46
N LEU A 89 -0.57 0.29 -15.89
CA LEU A 89 -0.45 1.09 -17.10
C LEU A 89 -0.40 2.55 -16.70
N PHE A 90 0.54 3.28 -17.28
CA PHE A 90 0.71 4.71 -17.03
C PHE A 90 0.24 5.49 -18.24
N TYR A 91 -0.51 6.55 -17.99
CA TYR A 91 -1.05 7.41 -19.03
C TYR A 91 -0.70 8.86 -18.74
N SER A 92 -0.35 9.61 -19.79
CA SER A 92 -0.27 11.06 -19.75
C SER A 92 -1.67 11.68 -19.67
N PRO A 93 -1.80 12.97 -19.32
CA PRO A 93 -3.09 13.65 -19.24
C PRO A 93 -3.91 13.66 -20.55
N ASN A 94 -3.26 13.45 -21.69
CA ASN A 94 -3.92 13.32 -23.00
C ASN A 94 -4.23 11.86 -23.41
N GLY A 95 -4.04 10.89 -22.49
CA GLY A 95 -4.37 9.47 -22.70
C GLY A 95 -3.32 8.66 -23.46
N GLN A 96 -2.13 9.20 -23.71
CA GLN A 96 -1.04 8.43 -24.32
C GLN A 96 -0.37 7.54 -23.29
N LEU A 97 -0.02 6.31 -23.68
CA LEU A 97 0.68 5.38 -22.80
C LEU A 97 2.10 5.87 -22.53
N LEU A 98 2.51 5.83 -21.26
CA LEU A 98 3.83 6.22 -20.79
C LEU A 98 4.62 4.96 -20.39
N ASP A 99 5.89 4.93 -20.80
CA ASP A 99 6.85 3.93 -20.35
C ASP A 99 7.63 4.49 -19.16
N LEU A 100 7.09 4.31 -17.95
CA LEU A 100 7.73 4.73 -16.71
C LEU A 100 8.50 3.55 -16.10
N PRO A 101 9.83 3.69 -15.88
CA PRO A 101 10.60 2.62 -15.28
C PRO A 101 10.18 2.41 -13.82
N LEU A 102 9.77 1.18 -13.49
CA LEU A 102 9.59 0.76 -12.10
C LEU A 102 10.96 0.48 -11.49
N GLN A 103 11.27 1.13 -10.36
CA GLN A 103 12.51 0.92 -9.59
C GLN A 103 12.26 0.07 -8.35
#